data_AF-A0A1D1YSC9-F1
#
_entry.id   AF-A0A1D1YSC9-F1
#
_cell.length_a   1.000
_cell.length_b   1.000
_cell.length_c   1.000
_cell.angle_alpha   90.00
_cell.angle_beta   90.00
_cell.angle_gamma   90.00
#
_symmetry.space_group_name_H-M   'P 1'
#
loop_
_entity.id
_entity.type
_entity.pdbx_description
1 polymer ?
#
loop_
_entity_poly.entity_id
_entity_poly.type
_entity_poly.pdbx_seq_one_letter_code
_entity_poly.pdbx_strand_id
1 'polypeptide(L)'
;MDFVSWVFSWIAAPSSALPEDMGSHYVIESGLYMSSFAATIFIVGLVIVGVLLLTLLIALIIMLQSCQNQNAGVLQQYRNNYMYDYCNIFAFHKQLNNLEAEEFPTACKPYVDSYVNGGQYLLELNISIQVSENYFSTVTPDSFDVVLMDIDDILLTDINDRSKPPKYRNESDAAQALAQEFVRRLYMRLQIGGWSLILFTRKPENQRNGVVENLIAAGCEGWSSLIMRSGNEVPMENWEFISSRRVALHNQGFIIASVISSRMDALTGPRMGKRNFKLASRHWM
;
A
#
# COMPACT_ATOMS: atom_id res chain seq x y z
N MET A 1 -44.20 20.06 45.05
CA MET A 1 -44.81 21.22 44.36
C MET A 1 -44.99 20.78 42.93
N ASP A 2 -46.20 20.28 42.66
CA ASP A 2 -46.38 19.10 41.84
C ASP A 2 -46.80 19.46 40.41
N PHE A 3 -46.23 18.70 39.47
CA PHE A 3 -46.26 18.83 38.01
C PHE A 3 -47.65 18.64 37.37
N VAL A 4 -48.74 18.69 38.15
CA VAL A 4 -50.09 18.33 37.72
C VAL A 4 -50.89 19.52 37.16
N SER A 5 -50.41 20.76 37.32
CA SER A 5 -51.24 21.94 37.04
C SER A 5 -51.23 22.49 35.60
N TRP A 6 -50.63 21.81 34.61
CA TRP A 6 -50.40 22.41 33.28
C TRP A 6 -51.10 21.76 32.07
N VAL A 7 -51.96 20.75 32.24
CA VAL A 7 -52.56 20.03 31.09
C VAL A 7 -53.97 20.51 30.71
N PHE A 8 -54.67 21.32 31.50
CA PHE A 8 -56.07 21.70 31.20
C PHE A 8 -56.27 23.20 30.97
N SER A 9 -55.54 23.76 30.02
CA SER A 9 -55.89 25.06 29.45
C SER A 9 -55.61 25.02 27.96
N TRP A 10 -56.61 24.61 27.17
CA TRP A 10 -56.82 24.96 25.76
C TRP A 10 -58.10 24.26 25.31
N ILE A 11 -59.22 24.99 25.26
CA ILE A 11 -60.27 24.96 24.23
C ILE A 11 -61.31 26.04 24.58
N ALA A 12 -61.73 26.77 23.55
CA ALA A 12 -62.84 27.72 23.43
C ALA A 12 -62.60 29.21 23.79
N ALA A 13 -62.35 30.00 22.75
CA ALA A 13 -62.57 31.45 22.69
C ALA A 13 -64.07 31.79 22.48
N PRO A 14 -64.54 33.01 22.82
CA PRO A 14 -65.97 33.38 22.72
C PRO A 14 -66.29 34.19 21.46
N SER A 15 -67.50 34.01 20.92
CA SER A 15 -68.15 34.94 20.00
C SER A 15 -69.57 35.28 20.48
N SER A 16 -69.99 36.48 20.14
CA SER A 16 -70.92 37.38 20.83
C SER A 16 -72.43 37.20 20.57
N ALA A 17 -73.19 37.70 21.56
CA ALA A 17 -74.49 38.41 21.51
C ALA A 17 -75.84 37.63 21.50
N LEU A 18 -76.62 37.97 22.53
CA LEU A 18 -78.00 37.66 23.00
C LEU A 18 -79.15 38.06 22.02
N PRO A 19 -80.45 37.70 22.24
CA PRO A 19 -81.11 37.53 23.55
C PRO A 19 -82.18 36.43 23.75
N GLU A 20 -82.35 36.14 25.05
CA GLU A 20 -83.53 35.69 25.79
C GLU A 20 -84.36 34.48 25.28
N ASP A 21 -84.24 33.36 25.99
CA ASP A 21 -85.43 32.76 26.63
C ASP A 21 -85.05 31.85 27.81
N MET A 22 -85.95 31.76 28.80
CA MET A 22 -85.74 31.04 30.06
C MET A 22 -85.51 29.54 29.88
N GLY A 23 -84.39 29.04 30.41
CA GLY A 23 -84.16 27.60 30.53
C GLY A 23 -82.95 27.30 31.41
N SER A 24 -83.20 26.74 32.59
CA SER A 24 -82.16 26.19 33.47
C SER A 24 -81.44 25.04 32.75
N HIS A 25 -80.32 25.36 32.08
CA HIS A 25 -79.45 24.36 31.48
C HIS A 25 -78.46 23.86 32.53
N TYR A 26 -78.78 22.71 33.13
CA TYR A 26 -77.81 21.88 33.81
C TYR A 26 -76.82 21.38 32.75
N VAL A 27 -75.57 21.85 32.82
CA VAL A 27 -74.46 21.22 32.09
C VAL A 27 -74.26 19.85 32.74
N ILE A 28 -74.79 18.80 32.12
CA ILE A 28 -74.44 17.42 32.48
C ILE A 28 -73.02 17.21 31.96
N GLU A 29 -72.05 17.55 32.79
CA GLU A 29 -70.68 17.07 32.61
C GLU A 29 -70.77 15.54 32.70
N SER A 30 -70.67 14.87 31.55
CA SER A 30 -70.67 13.41 31.47
C SER A 30 -69.34 12.90 32.01
N GLY A 31 -69.13 13.03 33.31
CA GLY A 31 -67.99 12.50 34.02
C GLY A 31 -68.09 10.98 34.03
N LEU A 32 -67.15 10.31 33.37
CA LEU A 32 -66.92 8.89 33.57
C LEU A 32 -66.35 8.69 34.99
N TYR A 33 -67.24 8.52 35.97
CA TYR A 33 -66.87 8.21 37.34
C TYR A 33 -66.41 6.75 37.42
N MET A 34 -65.11 6.54 37.24
CA MET A 34 -64.49 5.23 37.43
C MET A 34 -64.28 4.99 38.94
N SER A 35 -64.62 3.81 39.44
CA SER A 35 -64.36 3.47 40.84
C SER A 35 -62.85 3.55 41.12
N SER A 36 -62.47 3.94 42.35
CA SER A 36 -61.06 4.03 42.75
C SER A 36 -60.29 2.74 42.46
N PHE A 37 -60.95 1.58 42.56
CA PHE A 37 -60.38 0.26 42.24
C PHE A 37 -60.16 0.05 40.73
N ALA A 38 -61.06 0.52 39.86
CA ALA A 38 -60.88 0.41 38.42
C ALA A 38 -59.80 1.38 37.89
N ALA A 39 -59.69 2.57 38.48
CA ALA A 39 -58.64 3.53 38.15
C ALA A 39 -57.23 2.99 38.49
N THR A 40 -57.05 2.34 39.64
CA THR A 40 -55.76 1.75 40.02
C THR A 40 -55.36 0.60 39.09
N ILE A 41 -56.29 -0.26 38.70
CA ILE A 41 -56.03 -1.34 37.71
C ILE A 41 -55.55 -0.77 36.38
N PHE A 42 -56.18 0.29 35.88
CA PHE A 42 -55.81 0.91 34.61
C PHE A 42 -54.39 1.54 34.66
N ILE A 43 -54.07 2.25 35.75
CA ILE A 43 -52.73 2.84 35.94
C ILE A 43 -51.66 1.76 36.06
N VAL A 44 -51.91 0.70 36.83
CA VAL A 44 -50.98 -0.43 36.94
C VAL A 44 -50.78 -1.10 35.58
N GLY A 45 -51.84 -1.27 34.79
CA GLY A 45 -51.75 -1.78 33.42
C GLY A 45 -50.87 -0.93 32.51
N LEU A 46 -51.04 0.40 32.52
CA LEU A 46 -50.20 1.31 31.73
C LEU A 46 -48.74 1.30 32.17
N VAL A 47 -48.47 1.22 33.48
CA VAL A 47 -47.09 1.11 33.99
C VAL A 47 -46.45 -0.19 33.53
N ILE A 48 -47.17 -1.31 33.59
CA ILE A 48 -46.67 -2.61 33.11
C ILE A 48 -46.34 -2.55 31.62
N VAL A 49 -47.25 -2.01 30.80
CA VAL A 49 -47.01 -1.84 29.35
C VAL A 49 -45.81 -0.93 29.10
N GLY A 50 -45.69 0.17 29.84
CA GLY A 50 -44.55 1.08 29.76
C GLY A 50 -43.23 0.41 30.10
N VAL A 51 -43.19 -0.39 31.17
CA VAL A 51 -42.01 -1.18 31.54
C VAL A 51 -41.67 -2.21 30.47
N LEU A 52 -42.67 -2.93 29.94
CA LEU A 52 -42.46 -3.91 28.86
C LEU A 52 -41.87 -3.25 27.60
N LEU A 53 -42.40 -2.11 27.17
CA LEU A 53 -41.87 -1.36 26.04
C LEU A 53 -40.44 -0.87 26.29
N LEU A 54 -40.15 -0.37 27.49
CA LEU A 54 -38.80 0.06 27.86
C LEU A 54 -37.81 -1.12 27.84
N THR A 55 -38.19 -2.27 28.39
CA THR A 55 -37.33 -3.46 28.37
C THR A 55 -37.08 -3.97 26.94
N LEU A 56 -38.09 -3.90 26.07
CA LEU A 56 -37.96 -4.27 24.67
C LEU A 56 -37.02 -3.31 23.92
N LEU A 57 -37.14 -2.00 24.18
CA LEU A 57 -36.22 -1.00 23.61
C LEU A 57 -34.78 -1.22 24.07
N ILE A 58 -34.57 -1.47 25.37
CA ILE A 58 -33.22 -1.75 25.91
C ILE A 58 -32.66 -3.03 25.28
N ALA A 59 -33.46 -4.10 25.20
CA ALA A 59 -33.04 -5.36 24.56
C ALA A 59 -32.68 -5.16 23.08
N LEU A 60 -33.47 -4.37 22.35
CA LEU A 60 -33.20 -4.04 20.94
C LEU A 60 -31.90 -3.25 20.79
N ILE A 61 -31.65 -2.27 21.64
CA ILE A 61 -30.41 -1.47 21.64
C ILE A 61 -29.21 -2.37 21.89
N ILE A 62 -29.28 -3.26 22.89
CA ILE A 62 -28.20 -4.19 23.22
C ILE A 62 -27.94 -5.15 22.07
N MET A 63 -28.99 -5.70 21.44
CA MET A 63 -28.89 -6.57 20.27
C MET A 63 -28.27 -5.85 19.08
N LEU A 64 -28.68 -4.60 18.80
CA LEU A 64 -28.13 -3.79 17.72
C LEU A 64 -26.65 -3.50 17.94
N GLN A 65 -26.27 -3.13 19.16
CA GLN A 65 -24.89 -2.86 19.52
C GLN A 65 -24.02 -4.11 19.45
N SER A 66 -24.55 -5.27 19.85
CA SER A 66 -23.86 -6.56 19.73
C SER A 66 -23.62 -6.92 18.26
N CYS A 67 -24.62 -6.79 17.40
CA CYS A 67 -24.49 -7.01 15.95
C CYS A 67 -23.49 -6.05 15.31
N GLN A 68 -23.52 -4.76 15.67
CA GLN A 68 -22.56 -3.78 15.16
C GLN A 68 -21.12 -4.13 15.58
N ASN A 69 -20.92 -4.50 16.85
CA ASN A 69 -19.59 -4.79 17.38
C ASN A 69 -19.01 -6.10 16.80
N GLN A 70 -19.86 -7.11 16.57
CA GLN A 70 -19.45 -8.37 15.92
C GLN A 70 -19.04 -8.16 14.46
N ASN A 71 -19.74 -7.29 13.73
CA ASN A 71 -19.47 -7.06 12.31
C ASN A 71 -18.39 -6.00 12.04
N ALA A 72 -18.10 -5.12 13.00
CA ALA A 72 -17.08 -4.09 12.87
C ALA A 72 -15.68 -4.68 12.60
N GLY A 73 -15.31 -5.76 13.29
CA GLY A 73 -14.02 -6.45 13.06
C GLY A 73 -13.91 -7.07 11.67
N VAL A 74 -14.98 -7.70 11.19
CA VAL A 74 -15.03 -8.34 9.86
C VAL A 74 -14.96 -7.30 8.73
N LEU A 75 -15.69 -6.19 8.85
CA LEU A 75 -15.64 -5.10 7.87
C LEU A 75 -14.28 -4.41 7.84
N GLN A 76 -13.65 -4.22 9.00
CA GLN A 76 -12.30 -3.66 9.06
C GLN A 76 -11.28 -4.59 8.41
N GLN A 77 -11.36 -5.89 8.67
CA GLN A 77 -10.50 -6.88 8.03
C GLN A 77 -10.72 -6.91 6.51
N TYR A 78 -11.98 -6.90 6.05
CA TYR A 78 -12.30 -6.85 4.62
C TYR A 78 -11.72 -5.59 3.95
N ARG A 79 -11.87 -4.42 4.59
CA ARG A 79 -11.32 -3.16 4.09
C ARG A 79 -9.79 -3.17 4.04
N ASN A 80 -9.15 -3.73 5.07
CA ASN A 80 -7.69 -3.88 5.12
C ASN A 80 -7.20 -4.80 4.00
N ASN A 81 -7.86 -5.94 3.78
CA ASN A 81 -7.53 -6.87 2.70
C ASN A 81 -7.72 -6.22 1.33
N TYR A 82 -8.85 -5.56 1.10
CA TYR A 82 -9.10 -4.84 -0.15
C TYR A 82 -8.04 -3.78 -0.44
N MET A 83 -7.65 -2.98 0.57
CA MET A 83 -6.61 -1.98 0.41
C MET A 83 -5.24 -2.64 0.11
N TYR A 84 -4.90 -3.72 0.81
CA TYR A 84 -3.69 -4.47 0.56
C TYR A 84 -3.64 -5.00 -0.88
N ASP A 85 -4.72 -5.63 -1.36
CA ASP A 85 -4.82 -6.17 -2.71
C ASP A 85 -4.74 -5.06 -3.77
N TYR A 86 -5.45 -3.96 -3.55
CA TYR A 86 -5.38 -2.77 -4.41
C TYR A 86 -3.93 -2.26 -4.53
N CYS A 87 -3.25 -2.08 -3.40
CA CYS A 87 -1.89 -1.58 -3.37
C CYS A 87 -0.88 -2.56 -3.99
N ASN A 88 -1.06 -3.87 -3.78
CA ASN A 88 -0.24 -4.90 -4.40
C ASN A 88 -0.39 -4.89 -5.93
N ILE A 89 -1.63 -4.86 -6.43
CA ILE A 89 -1.92 -4.79 -7.87
C ILE A 89 -1.37 -3.49 -8.46
N PHE A 90 -1.57 -2.35 -7.79
CA PHE A 90 -1.03 -1.07 -8.25
C PHE A 90 0.49 -1.09 -8.28
N ALA A 91 1.13 -1.63 -7.25
CA ALA A 91 2.58 -1.80 -7.17
C ALA A 91 3.11 -2.59 -8.38
N PHE A 92 2.49 -3.72 -8.69
CA PHE A 92 2.81 -4.50 -9.87
C PHE A 92 2.72 -3.69 -11.18
N HIS A 93 1.61 -2.97 -11.40
CA HIS A 93 1.44 -2.13 -12.59
C HIS A 93 2.43 -0.97 -12.66
N LYS A 94 2.74 -0.33 -11.52
CA LYS A 94 3.78 0.70 -11.45
C LYS A 94 5.13 0.17 -11.92
N GLN A 95 5.54 -1.00 -11.44
CA GLN A 95 6.81 -1.59 -11.88
C GLN A 95 6.83 -1.85 -13.38
N LEU A 96 5.76 -2.43 -13.93
CA LEU A 96 5.70 -2.76 -15.35
C LEU A 96 5.68 -1.54 -16.27
N ASN A 97 5.02 -0.47 -15.83
CA ASN A 97 4.89 0.77 -16.62
C ASN A 97 5.98 1.81 -16.29
N ASN A 98 6.92 1.49 -15.41
CA ASN A 98 8.00 2.39 -14.98
C ASN A 98 7.44 3.74 -14.48
N LEU A 99 6.37 3.70 -13.67
CA LEU A 99 5.77 4.91 -13.09
C LEU A 99 6.66 5.49 -11.99
N GLU A 100 6.66 6.82 -11.88
CA GLU A 100 7.47 7.55 -10.91
C GLU A 100 6.95 7.40 -9.47
N ALA A 101 7.75 7.82 -8.49
CA ALA A 101 7.43 7.75 -7.06
C ALA A 101 6.08 8.42 -6.73
N GLU A 102 5.86 9.59 -7.31
CA GLU A 102 4.73 10.48 -7.08
C GLU A 102 3.40 9.92 -7.60
N GLU A 103 3.45 9.02 -8.57
CA GLU A 103 2.28 8.36 -9.14
C GLU A 103 1.73 7.25 -8.24
N PHE A 104 2.44 6.89 -7.16
CA PHE A 104 2.01 5.87 -6.23
C PHE A 104 0.99 6.41 -5.22
N PRO A 105 -0.20 5.79 -5.05
CA PRO A 105 -1.23 6.29 -4.15
C PRO A 105 -0.71 6.43 -2.72
N THR A 106 -0.88 7.61 -2.12
CA THR A 106 -0.45 7.89 -0.73
C THR A 106 -1.10 6.94 0.28
N ALA A 107 -2.31 6.47 -0.02
CA ALA A 107 -3.03 5.45 0.76
C ALA A 107 -2.29 4.10 0.84
N CYS A 108 -1.37 3.83 -0.09
CA CYS A 108 -0.58 2.60 -0.16
C CYS A 108 0.77 2.68 0.58
N LYS A 109 1.09 3.81 1.23
CA LYS A 109 2.32 3.91 2.03
C LYS A 109 2.45 2.81 3.11
N PRO A 110 1.39 2.47 3.88
CA PRO A 110 1.48 1.36 4.85
C PRO A 110 1.74 0.00 4.19
N TYR A 111 1.24 -0.20 2.96
CA TYR A 111 1.53 -1.42 2.19
C TYR A 111 3.02 -1.51 1.86
N VAL A 112 3.65 -0.41 1.45
CA VAL A 112 5.09 -0.37 1.13
C VAL A 112 5.95 -0.75 2.34
N ASP A 113 5.63 -0.17 3.50
CA ASP A 113 6.35 -0.50 4.74
C ASP A 113 6.20 -1.98 5.08
N SER A 114 4.98 -2.53 4.97
CA SER A 114 4.73 -3.97 5.18
C SER A 114 5.41 -4.85 4.12
N TYR A 115 5.50 -4.40 2.87
CA TYR A 115 6.13 -5.14 1.78
C TYR A 115 7.65 -5.27 1.99
N VAL A 116 8.30 -4.17 2.39
CA VAL A 116 9.75 -4.13 2.64
C VAL A 116 10.10 -4.81 3.96
N ASN A 117 9.46 -4.41 5.06
CA ASN A 117 9.81 -4.88 6.41
C ASN A 117 9.21 -6.26 6.72
N GLY A 118 8.08 -6.62 6.10
CA GLY A 118 7.44 -7.94 6.26
C GLY A 118 8.12 -9.07 5.49
N GLY A 119 9.22 -8.80 4.78
CA GLY A 119 10.04 -9.80 4.10
C GLY A 119 9.55 -10.21 2.70
N GLN A 120 8.39 -9.74 2.26
CA GLN A 120 7.85 -10.04 0.93
C GLN A 120 8.78 -9.55 -0.20
N TYR A 121 9.34 -8.34 -0.06
CA TYR A 121 10.36 -7.83 -0.97
C TYR A 121 11.55 -8.79 -1.14
N LEU A 122 12.11 -9.25 -0.03
CA LEU A 122 13.27 -10.15 -0.04
C LEU A 122 12.93 -11.52 -0.63
N LEU A 123 11.73 -12.02 -0.35
CA LEU A 123 11.23 -13.27 -0.93
C LEU A 123 11.12 -13.15 -2.46
N GLU A 124 10.45 -12.10 -2.95
CA GLU A 124 10.31 -11.85 -4.39
C GLU A 124 11.65 -11.65 -5.08
N LEU A 125 12.56 -10.86 -4.47
CA LEU A 125 13.91 -10.67 -5.00
C LEU A 125 14.68 -11.98 -5.10
N ASN A 126 14.65 -12.81 -4.05
CA ASN A 126 15.33 -14.10 -4.05
C ASN A 126 14.75 -15.03 -5.13
N ILE A 127 13.43 -15.03 -5.35
CA ILE A 127 12.79 -15.78 -6.44
C ILE A 127 13.26 -15.25 -7.81
N SER A 128 13.24 -13.94 -8.05
CA SER A 128 13.73 -13.34 -9.30
C SER A 128 15.19 -13.73 -9.59
N ILE A 129 16.02 -13.74 -8.55
CA ILE A 129 17.43 -14.15 -8.66
C ILE A 129 17.55 -15.63 -9.00
N GLN A 130 16.83 -16.51 -8.29
CA GLN A 130 16.84 -17.96 -8.56
C GLN A 130 16.39 -18.28 -9.99
N VAL A 131 15.39 -17.56 -10.50
CA VAL A 131 14.94 -17.69 -11.90
C VAL A 131 16.06 -17.33 -12.87
N SER A 132 16.82 -16.26 -12.60
CA SER A 132 17.97 -15.92 -13.44
C SER A 132 19.11 -16.94 -13.31
N GLU A 133 19.47 -17.35 -12.09
CA GLU A 133 20.56 -18.29 -11.83
C GLU A 133 20.29 -19.63 -12.53
N ASN A 134 19.05 -20.12 -12.47
CA ASN A 134 18.65 -21.35 -13.15
C ASN A 134 18.71 -21.23 -14.68
N TYR A 135 18.49 -20.06 -15.25
CA TYR A 135 18.71 -19.87 -16.68
C TYR A 135 20.20 -19.92 -17.01
N PHE A 136 21.03 -19.16 -16.29
CA PHE A 136 22.46 -19.08 -16.56
C PHE A 136 23.22 -20.39 -16.27
N SER A 137 22.72 -21.25 -15.40
CA SER A 137 23.30 -22.59 -15.19
C SER A 137 23.11 -23.52 -16.40
N THR A 138 22.18 -23.21 -17.29
CA THR A 138 21.88 -24.03 -18.48
C THR A 138 22.50 -23.49 -19.76
N VAL A 139 23.08 -22.29 -19.72
CA VAL A 139 23.62 -21.59 -20.90
C VAL A 139 25.10 -21.34 -20.69
N THR A 140 25.92 -21.74 -21.65
CA THR A 140 27.36 -21.44 -21.66
C THR A 140 27.61 -20.15 -22.43
N PRO A 141 28.39 -19.19 -21.91
CA PRO A 141 28.74 -17.97 -22.63
C PRO A 141 29.71 -18.22 -23.78
N ASP A 142 29.50 -17.51 -24.88
CA ASP A 142 30.49 -17.37 -25.96
C ASP A 142 31.46 -16.22 -25.67
N SER A 143 32.56 -16.12 -26.43
CA SER A 143 33.63 -15.12 -26.19
C SER A 143 33.18 -13.66 -26.28
N PHE A 144 32.08 -13.38 -26.99
CA PHE A 144 31.52 -12.04 -27.16
C PHE A 144 30.20 -11.83 -26.40
N ASP A 145 29.74 -12.86 -25.69
CA ASP A 145 28.49 -12.80 -24.94
C ASP A 145 28.71 -12.02 -23.63
N VAL A 146 27.89 -10.98 -23.43
CA VAL A 146 27.95 -10.12 -22.24
C VAL A 146 26.61 -10.12 -21.50
N VAL A 147 26.68 -10.02 -20.17
CA VAL A 147 25.52 -9.72 -19.34
C VAL A 147 25.59 -8.27 -18.91
N LEU A 148 24.55 -7.52 -19.24
CA LEU A 148 24.40 -6.13 -18.83
C LEU A 148 23.62 -6.08 -17.52
N MET A 149 24.23 -5.59 -16.44
CA MET A 149 23.63 -5.57 -15.11
C MET A 149 23.49 -4.14 -14.57
N ASP A 150 22.26 -3.79 -14.19
CA ASP A 150 21.92 -2.54 -13.52
C ASP A 150 22.37 -2.57 -12.06
N ILE A 151 22.97 -1.47 -11.59
CA ILE A 151 23.50 -1.38 -10.23
C ILE A 151 22.76 -0.38 -9.33
N ASP A 152 21.85 0.44 -9.88
CA ASP A 152 21.34 1.65 -9.20
C ASP A 152 20.55 1.38 -7.92
N ASP A 153 19.52 0.52 -7.94
CA ASP A 153 18.57 0.42 -6.81
C ASP A 153 19.02 -0.53 -5.70
N ILE A 154 19.92 -1.47 -6.02
CA ILE A 154 20.27 -2.57 -5.11
C ILE A 154 21.75 -2.47 -4.71
N LEU A 155 22.67 -2.52 -5.67
CA LEU A 155 24.11 -2.56 -5.39
C LEU A 155 24.66 -1.20 -4.92
N LEU A 156 24.10 -0.10 -5.41
CA LEU A 156 24.44 1.23 -4.94
C LEU A 156 23.54 1.61 -3.76
N THR A 157 24.15 1.76 -2.59
CA THR A 157 23.56 2.44 -1.43
C THR A 157 24.22 3.79 -1.28
N ASP A 158 23.50 4.79 -0.78
CA ASP A 158 24.13 6.03 -0.34
C ASP A 158 25.23 5.69 0.70
N ILE A 159 26.42 6.25 0.50
CA ILE A 159 27.59 6.05 1.38
C ILE A 159 27.24 6.48 2.82
N ASN A 160 26.34 7.47 2.95
CA ASN A 160 25.84 7.96 4.23
C ASN A 160 25.02 6.92 5.04
N ASP A 161 24.45 5.89 4.39
CA ASP A 161 23.75 4.81 5.10
C ASP A 161 24.70 3.75 5.67
N ARG A 162 25.87 3.57 5.04
CA ARG A 162 26.87 2.58 5.50
C ARG A 162 27.62 3.03 6.75
N SER A 163 27.73 4.34 6.98
CA SER A 163 28.37 4.92 8.16
C SER A 163 27.49 4.88 9.42
N LYS A 164 26.21 4.54 9.29
CA LYS A 164 25.32 4.37 10.45
C LYS A 164 25.68 3.11 11.24
N PRO A 165 25.89 3.20 12.56
CA PRO A 165 26.10 2.02 13.39
C PRO A 165 24.91 1.05 13.30
N PRO A 166 25.10 -0.27 13.50
CA PRO A 166 24.02 -1.27 13.41
C PRO A 166 22.80 -0.95 14.28
N LYS A 167 23.01 -0.27 15.41
CA LYS A 167 21.96 0.19 16.34
C LYS A 167 21.02 1.26 15.75
N TYR A 168 21.44 1.94 14.68
CA TYR A 168 20.71 3.02 14.02
C TYR A 168 20.23 2.65 12.61
N ARG A 169 20.45 1.39 12.18
CA ARG A 169 19.79 0.88 10.98
C ARG A 169 18.34 0.57 11.28
N ASN A 170 17.44 1.13 10.47
CA ASN A 170 16.05 0.72 10.51
C ASN A 170 15.88 -0.64 9.80
N GLU A 171 14.69 -1.22 9.89
CA GLU A 171 14.38 -2.51 9.23
C GLU A 171 14.55 -2.45 7.70
N SER A 172 14.31 -1.28 7.08
CA SER A 172 14.53 -1.05 5.65
C SER A 172 16.02 -1.16 5.28
N ASP A 173 16.93 -0.72 6.14
CA ASP A 173 18.38 -0.84 5.92
C ASP A 173 18.86 -2.30 6.05
N ALA A 174 18.23 -3.08 6.95
CA ALA A 174 18.49 -4.52 7.07
C ALA A 174 18.01 -5.28 5.82
N ALA A 175 16.80 -4.97 5.34
CA ALA A 175 16.30 -5.52 4.08
C ALA A 175 17.19 -5.14 2.89
N GLN A 176 17.69 -3.91 2.83
CA GLN A 176 18.61 -3.48 1.78
C GLN A 176 19.94 -4.25 1.82
N ALA A 177 20.52 -4.46 2.99
CA ALA A 177 21.77 -5.21 3.13
C ALA A 177 21.60 -6.67 2.67
N LEU A 178 20.48 -7.31 2.99
CA LEU A 178 20.16 -8.66 2.50
C LEU A 178 19.91 -8.69 0.99
N ALA A 179 19.23 -7.68 0.45
CA ALA A 179 19.04 -7.54 -0.99
C ALA A 179 20.38 -7.41 -1.74
N GLN A 180 21.30 -6.61 -1.21
CA GLN A 180 22.67 -6.49 -1.72
C GLN A 180 23.39 -7.84 -1.72
N GLU A 181 23.29 -8.60 -0.63
CA GLU A 181 23.89 -9.93 -0.55
C GLU A 181 23.33 -10.88 -1.61
N PHE A 182 22.01 -10.87 -1.85
CA PHE A 182 21.41 -11.72 -2.88
C PHE A 182 21.90 -11.34 -4.28
N VAL A 183 21.96 -10.05 -4.63
CA VAL A 183 22.44 -9.62 -5.94
C VAL A 183 23.95 -9.83 -6.09
N ARG A 184 24.74 -9.64 -5.03
CA ARG A 184 26.17 -9.98 -5.01
C ARG A 184 26.39 -11.47 -5.27
N ARG A 185 25.56 -12.35 -4.70
CA ARG A 185 25.61 -13.79 -4.98
C ARG A 185 25.35 -14.10 -6.45
N LEU A 186 24.33 -13.47 -7.04
CA LEU A 186 24.06 -13.60 -8.48
C LEU A 186 25.27 -13.12 -9.31
N TYR A 187 25.81 -11.94 -8.99
CA TYR A 187 26.99 -11.38 -9.65
C TYR A 187 28.17 -12.37 -9.66
N MET A 188 28.53 -12.91 -8.49
CA MET A 188 29.61 -13.90 -8.38
C MET A 188 29.32 -15.18 -9.16
N ARG A 189 28.09 -15.69 -9.12
CA ARG A 189 27.71 -16.91 -9.87
C ARG A 189 27.86 -16.71 -11.37
N LEU A 190 27.50 -15.54 -11.88
CA LEU A 190 27.70 -15.21 -13.29
C LEU A 190 29.19 -15.18 -13.65
N GLN A 191 30.03 -14.54 -12.83
CA GLN A 191 31.47 -14.52 -13.06
C GLN A 191 32.10 -15.92 -13.03
N ILE A 192 31.76 -16.74 -12.03
CA ILE A 192 32.22 -18.14 -11.92
C ILE A 192 31.76 -18.95 -13.14
N GLY A 193 30.55 -18.66 -13.65
CA GLY A 193 30.02 -19.23 -14.89
C GLY A 193 30.68 -18.73 -16.18
N GLY A 194 31.69 -17.86 -16.09
CA GLY A 194 32.45 -17.34 -17.23
C GLY A 194 31.79 -16.18 -17.97
N TRP A 195 30.71 -15.59 -17.44
CA TRP A 195 30.03 -14.47 -18.08
C TRP A 195 30.84 -13.16 -17.93
N SER A 196 31.06 -12.47 -19.05
CA SER A 196 31.58 -11.10 -19.04
C SER A 196 30.50 -10.13 -18.58
N LEU A 197 30.69 -9.53 -17.41
CA LEU A 197 29.74 -8.59 -16.82
C LEU A 197 30.07 -7.15 -17.23
N ILE A 198 29.11 -6.50 -17.88
CA ILE A 198 29.13 -5.05 -18.10
C ILE A 198 28.12 -4.44 -17.14
N LEU A 199 28.58 -3.54 -16.28
CA LEU A 199 27.73 -2.82 -15.35
C LEU A 199 27.28 -1.51 -15.95
N PHE A 200 26.07 -1.06 -15.63
CA PHE A 200 25.63 0.28 -16.00
C PHE A 200 24.84 0.95 -14.87
N THR A 201 24.92 2.28 -14.84
CA THR A 201 24.22 3.14 -13.89
C THR A 201 23.73 4.39 -14.60
N ARG A 202 22.59 4.93 -14.15
CA ARG A 202 22.06 6.22 -14.61
C ARG A 202 22.83 7.40 -13.99
N LYS A 203 23.79 7.16 -13.10
CA LYS A 203 24.62 8.21 -12.49
C LYS A 203 25.57 8.85 -13.52
N PRO A 204 25.86 10.15 -13.36
CA PRO A 204 26.81 10.86 -14.20
C PRO A 204 28.25 10.43 -13.93
N GLU A 205 29.08 10.54 -14.96
CA GLU A 205 30.45 10.03 -14.96
C GLU A 205 31.37 10.70 -13.93
N ASN A 206 31.04 11.92 -13.51
CA ASN A 206 31.76 12.61 -12.42
C ASN A 206 31.58 11.94 -11.05
N GLN A 207 30.65 10.99 -10.89
CA GLN A 207 30.45 10.18 -9.68
C GLN A 207 31.18 8.84 -9.73
N ARG A 208 31.96 8.55 -10.79
CA ARG A 208 32.59 7.24 -11.02
C ARG A 208 33.36 6.70 -9.82
N ASN A 209 34.19 7.51 -9.17
CA ASN A 209 35.00 7.06 -8.04
C ASN A 209 34.14 6.53 -6.89
N GLY A 210 33.09 7.27 -6.51
CA GLY A 210 32.17 6.83 -5.45
C GLY A 210 31.36 5.59 -5.84
N VAL A 211 30.99 5.44 -7.12
CA VAL A 211 30.32 4.24 -7.62
C VAL A 211 31.26 3.02 -7.54
N VAL A 212 32.51 3.17 -7.97
CA VAL A 212 33.52 2.10 -7.92
C VAL A 212 33.82 1.70 -6.48
N GLU A 213 34.03 2.66 -5.57
CA GLU A 213 34.21 2.39 -4.14
C GLU A 213 33.03 1.63 -3.54
N ASN A 214 31.79 1.99 -3.91
CA ASN A 214 30.59 1.29 -3.47
C ASN A 214 30.50 -0.15 -3.98
N LEU A 215 30.88 -0.41 -5.24
CA LEU A 215 30.89 -1.75 -5.83
C LEU A 215 31.92 -2.64 -5.13
N ILE A 216 33.15 -2.14 -4.94
CA ILE A 216 34.22 -2.84 -4.21
C ILE A 216 33.77 -3.12 -2.77
N ALA A 217 33.21 -2.12 -2.08
CA ALA A 217 32.71 -2.30 -0.71
C ALA A 217 31.50 -3.25 -0.64
N ALA A 218 30.75 -3.43 -1.74
CA ALA A 218 29.70 -4.44 -1.88
C ALA A 218 30.26 -5.81 -2.30
N GLY A 219 31.58 -6.00 -2.41
CA GLY A 219 32.22 -7.24 -2.82
C GLY A 219 31.91 -7.64 -4.27
N CYS A 220 31.57 -6.67 -5.12
CA CYS A 220 31.40 -6.85 -6.56
C CYS A 220 32.63 -6.25 -7.23
N GLU A 221 33.52 -7.09 -7.77
CA GLU A 221 34.77 -6.70 -8.43
C GLU A 221 34.97 -7.53 -9.69
N GLY A 222 35.82 -7.07 -10.62
CA GLY A 222 36.14 -7.85 -11.84
C GLY A 222 35.08 -7.76 -12.94
N TRP A 223 34.32 -6.66 -12.99
CA TRP A 223 33.48 -6.34 -14.15
C TRP A 223 34.35 -5.91 -15.34
N SER A 224 33.90 -6.20 -16.55
CA SER A 224 34.61 -5.89 -17.80
C SER A 224 34.55 -4.39 -18.15
N SER A 225 33.41 -3.76 -17.88
CA SER A 225 33.21 -2.33 -18.11
C SER A 225 32.11 -1.77 -17.20
N LEU A 226 32.21 -0.48 -16.85
CA LEU A 226 31.20 0.27 -16.12
C LEU A 226 30.75 1.45 -16.99
N ILE A 227 29.52 1.39 -17.47
CA ILE A 227 28.87 2.39 -18.31
C ILE A 227 28.13 3.39 -17.42
N MET A 228 28.43 4.68 -17.60
CA MET A 228 27.81 5.78 -16.87
C MET A 228 27.44 6.88 -17.86
N ARG A 229 26.60 7.84 -17.44
CA ARG A 229 26.20 8.95 -18.30
C ARG A 229 27.33 9.96 -18.47
N SER A 230 27.71 10.24 -19.71
CA SER A 230 28.57 11.39 -20.00
C SER A 230 27.80 12.71 -19.79
N GLY A 231 28.52 13.83 -19.67
CA GLY A 231 27.89 15.12 -19.34
C GLY A 231 26.79 15.56 -20.31
N ASN A 232 26.93 15.25 -21.60
CA ASN A 232 25.93 15.52 -22.64
C ASN A 232 24.74 14.54 -22.61
N GLU A 233 24.86 13.40 -21.94
CA GLU A 233 23.79 12.41 -21.82
C GLU A 233 22.98 12.59 -20.54
N VAL A 234 23.42 13.41 -19.58
CA VAL A 234 22.66 13.69 -18.35
C VAL A 234 21.21 14.15 -18.63
N PRO A 235 20.94 15.00 -19.64
CA PRO A 235 19.57 15.42 -19.95
C PRO A 235 18.73 14.35 -20.66
N MET A 236 19.32 13.25 -21.14
CA MET A 236 18.59 12.22 -21.88
C MET A 236 17.73 11.37 -20.95
N GLU A 237 16.58 10.92 -21.45
CA GLU A 237 15.73 9.96 -20.77
C GLU A 237 16.50 8.67 -20.39
N ASN A 238 16.12 8.04 -19.27
CA ASN A 238 16.77 6.81 -18.78
C ASN A 238 16.75 5.67 -19.79
N TRP A 239 15.57 5.41 -20.37
CA TRP A 239 15.42 4.35 -21.37
C TRP A 239 16.23 4.65 -22.64
N GLU A 240 16.33 5.92 -23.05
CA GLU A 240 17.04 6.33 -24.27
C GLU A 240 18.54 6.14 -24.12
N PHE A 241 19.12 6.56 -22.99
CA PHE A 241 20.52 6.33 -22.66
C PHE A 241 20.86 4.84 -22.64
N ILE A 242 20.09 4.02 -21.94
CA ILE A 242 20.41 2.58 -21.83
C ILE A 242 20.28 1.91 -23.21
N SER A 243 19.23 2.26 -23.97
CA SER A 243 19.03 1.79 -25.33
C SER A 243 20.19 2.15 -26.27
N SER A 244 20.66 3.40 -26.26
CA SER A 244 21.78 3.84 -27.09
C SER A 244 23.08 3.10 -26.74
N ARG A 245 23.31 2.81 -25.46
CA ARG A 245 24.46 2.03 -25.00
C ARG A 245 24.39 0.57 -25.43
N ARG A 246 23.22 -0.05 -25.45
CA ARG A 246 23.07 -1.40 -26.02
C ARG A 246 23.36 -1.44 -27.52
N VAL A 247 22.92 -0.41 -28.26
CA VAL A 247 23.25 -0.27 -29.69
C VAL A 247 24.76 -0.09 -29.89
N ALA A 248 25.41 0.73 -29.07
CA ALA A 248 26.86 0.93 -29.13
C ALA A 248 27.63 -0.37 -28.86
N LEU A 249 27.26 -1.14 -27.83
CA LEU A 249 27.86 -2.46 -27.53
C LEU A 249 27.69 -3.43 -28.70
N HIS A 250 26.50 -3.50 -29.27
CA HIS A 250 26.25 -4.33 -30.46
C HIS A 250 27.15 -3.91 -31.64
N ASN A 251 27.30 -2.62 -31.89
CA ASN A 251 28.15 -2.11 -32.97
C ASN A 251 29.65 -2.35 -32.73
N GLN A 252 30.06 -2.56 -31.47
CA GLN A 252 31.41 -2.97 -31.10
C GLN A 252 31.63 -4.49 -31.26
N GLY A 253 30.60 -5.25 -31.64
CA GLY A 253 30.67 -6.70 -31.84
C GLY A 253 30.26 -7.53 -30.63
N PHE A 254 29.82 -6.91 -29.53
CA PHE A 254 29.30 -7.66 -28.38
C PHE A 254 27.89 -8.21 -28.66
N ILE A 255 27.63 -9.39 -28.11
CA ILE A 255 26.30 -10.00 -28.09
C ILE A 255 25.77 -9.86 -26.66
N ILE A 256 24.75 -9.04 -26.48
CA ILE A 256 24.09 -8.94 -25.18
C ILE A 256 23.29 -10.23 -25.00
N ALA A 257 23.72 -11.10 -24.10
CA ALA A 257 23.03 -12.34 -23.81
C ALA A 257 21.83 -12.10 -22.89
N SER A 258 21.98 -11.17 -21.94
CA SER A 258 20.95 -10.81 -20.98
C SER A 258 21.13 -9.39 -20.46
N VAL A 259 20.01 -8.73 -20.18
CA VAL A 259 19.92 -7.53 -19.34
C VAL A 259 19.27 -7.91 -18.01
N ILE A 260 19.90 -7.55 -16.90
CA ILE A 260 19.37 -7.78 -15.54
C ILE A 260 19.17 -6.41 -14.89
N SER A 261 17.93 -6.12 -14.48
CA SER A 261 17.59 -4.81 -13.94
C SER A 261 16.42 -4.85 -12.97
N SER A 262 16.41 -3.94 -11.99
CA SER A 262 15.27 -3.66 -11.10
C SER A 262 14.22 -2.73 -11.74
N ARG A 263 14.54 -2.09 -12.86
CA ARG A 263 13.70 -1.08 -13.54
C ARG A 263 13.38 -1.49 -14.97
N MET A 264 12.18 -1.12 -15.43
CA MET A 264 11.68 -1.49 -16.77
C MET A 264 12.26 -0.62 -17.89
N ASP A 265 12.73 0.59 -17.59
CA ASP A 265 13.47 1.46 -18.52
C ASP A 265 14.69 0.75 -19.17
N ALA A 266 15.38 -0.12 -18.43
CA ALA A 266 16.49 -0.93 -18.93
C ALA A 266 16.04 -2.13 -19.77
N LEU A 267 14.77 -2.53 -19.66
CA LEU A 267 14.21 -3.76 -20.23
C LEU A 267 13.29 -3.49 -21.44
N THR A 268 13.42 -2.33 -22.05
CA THR A 268 12.66 -1.92 -23.25
C THR A 268 13.58 -1.36 -24.32
N GLY A 269 13.12 -1.36 -25.57
CA GLY A 269 13.86 -0.83 -26.72
C GLY A 269 14.66 -1.89 -27.51
N PRO A 270 15.47 -1.46 -28.49
CA PRO A 270 16.24 -2.35 -29.35
C PRO A 270 17.43 -3.03 -28.63
N ARG A 271 17.98 -4.05 -29.29
CA ARG A 271 19.20 -4.79 -28.87
C ARG A 271 19.10 -5.35 -27.45
N MET A 272 17.95 -5.92 -27.12
CA MET A 272 17.74 -6.65 -25.87
C MET A 272 18.53 -7.95 -25.86
N GLY A 273 18.77 -8.47 -24.65
CA GLY A 273 19.35 -9.79 -24.48
C GLY A 273 18.43 -10.90 -24.96
N LYS A 274 19.01 -12.07 -25.29
CA LYS A 274 18.27 -13.30 -25.63
C LYS A 274 17.20 -13.62 -24.57
N ARG A 275 17.53 -13.42 -23.29
CA ARG A 275 16.58 -13.45 -22.17
C ARG A 275 16.96 -12.38 -21.17
N ASN A 276 15.99 -11.64 -20.63
CA ASN A 276 16.23 -10.54 -19.70
C ASN A 276 15.49 -10.80 -18.39
N PHE A 277 16.01 -10.26 -17.28
CA PHE A 277 15.48 -10.53 -15.95
C PHE A 277 15.16 -9.23 -15.21
N LYS A 278 13.88 -9.10 -14.83
CA LYS A 278 13.41 -8.08 -13.91
C LYS A 278 13.59 -8.57 -12.48
N LEU A 279 14.39 -7.85 -11.71
CA LEU A 279 14.53 -8.06 -10.27
C LEU A 279 13.43 -7.30 -9.53
N ALA A 280 12.95 -7.85 -8.42
CA ALA A 280 12.11 -7.11 -7.49
C ALA A 280 12.89 -5.90 -6.95
N SER A 281 12.20 -4.79 -6.71
CA SER A 281 12.82 -3.56 -6.24
C SER A 281 11.99 -2.92 -5.14
N ARG A 282 12.65 -2.11 -4.32
CA ARG A 282 12.02 -1.36 -3.23
C ARG A 282 11.72 0.09 -3.58
N HIS A 283 11.78 0.50 -4.86
CA HIS A 283 11.67 1.90 -5.32
C HIS A 283 10.23 2.48 -5.22
N TRP A 284 9.58 2.16 -4.12
CA TRP A 284 8.26 2.63 -3.68
C TRP A 284 8.38 3.76 -2.64
N MET A 285 9.60 4.06 -2.20
CA MET A 285 9.96 5.05 -1.18
C MET A 285 10.68 6.24 -1.81
#